data_AF-A0A3E0RHX9-F1
#
_entry.id   AF-A0A3E0RHX9-F1
#
_cell.length_a   1.000
_cell.length_b   1.000
_cell.length_c   1.000
_cell.angle_alpha   90.00
_cell.angle_beta   90.00
_cell.angle_gamma   90.00
#
_symmetry.space_group_name_H-M   'P 1'
#
loop_
_entity.id
_entity.type
_entity.pdbx_description
1 polymer ?
#
loop_
_entity_poly.entity_id
_entity_poly.type
_entity_poly.pdbx_seq_one_letter_code
_entity_poly.pdbx_strand_id
1 'polypeptide(L)' 'MNKHLSTYYADPPNEGQYCEVHFNFKEEFAYLTYHHEDGKQFFKEEFPTKSLRYVNDAAENWALGIKKLEKN' A
#
# COMPACT_ATOMS: atom_id res chain seq x y z
N MET A 1 1.12 -15.50 8.80
CA MET A 1 0.10 -15.63 7.74
C MET A 1 -0.23 -14.24 7.28
N ASN A 2 -0.18 -13.97 5.99
CA ASN A 2 -0.46 -12.65 5.42
C ASN A 2 -1.80 -12.72 4.69
N LYS A 3 -2.64 -11.70 4.87
CA LYS A 3 -3.95 -11.61 4.20
C LYS A 3 -4.03 -10.31 3.45
N HIS A 4 -4.32 -10.41 2.16
CA HIS A 4 -4.73 -9.29 1.34
C HIS A 4 -6.12 -8.79 1.79
N LEU A 5 -6.27 -7.49 1.96
CA LEU A 5 -7.50 -6.84 2.43
C LEU A 5 -8.16 -5.98 1.37
N SER A 6 -7.40 -5.17 0.62
CA SER A 6 -7.93 -4.21 -0.35
C SER A 6 -6.88 -3.81 -1.38
N THR A 7 -7.33 -3.41 -2.56
CA THR A 7 -6.48 -2.88 -3.64
C THR A 7 -6.91 -1.46 -4.00
N TYR A 8 -5.94 -0.57 -4.19
CA TYR A 8 -6.13 0.80 -4.65
C TYR A 8 -5.34 1.01 -5.94
N TYR A 9 -6.01 1.51 -6.98
CA TYR A 9 -5.39 1.81 -8.27
C TYR A 9 -5.02 3.28 -8.31
N ALA A 10 -3.82 3.59 -8.80
CA ALA A 10 -3.35 4.96 -8.82
C ALA A 10 -3.94 5.77 -9.97
N ASP A 11 -4.31 7.01 -9.66
CA ASP A 11 -4.65 8.06 -10.61
C ASP A 11 -3.37 8.69 -11.22
N PRO A 12 -3.51 9.54 -12.26
CA PRO A 12 -2.39 10.31 -12.79
C PRO A 12 -1.62 11.07 -11.69
N PRO A 13 -0.28 11.04 -11.66
CA PRO A 13 0.64 10.62 -12.73
C PRO A 13 1.08 9.15 -12.69
N ASN A 14 0.59 8.35 -11.73
CA ASN A 14 1.05 6.97 -11.52
C ASN A 14 0.08 5.94 -12.14
N GLU A 15 -0.72 6.36 -13.13
CA GLU A 15 -1.70 5.51 -13.81
C GLU A 15 -1.09 4.16 -14.24
N GLY A 16 -1.85 3.08 -14.06
CA GLY A 16 -1.41 1.71 -14.28
C GLY A 16 -0.73 1.07 -13.07
N GLN A 17 -0.27 1.85 -12.08
CA GLN A 17 0.24 1.30 -10.82
C GLN A 17 -0.90 1.03 -9.83
N TYR A 18 -0.66 0.14 -8.88
CA TYR A 18 -1.61 -0.12 -7.80
C TYR A 18 -0.89 -0.44 -6.49
N CYS A 19 -1.57 -0.26 -5.37
CA CYS A 19 -1.09 -0.71 -4.08
C CYS A 19 -2.12 -1.60 -3.38
N GLU A 20 -1.62 -2.54 -2.60
CA GLU A 20 -2.43 -3.49 -1.86
C GLU A 20 -2.24 -3.30 -0.36
N VAL A 21 -3.35 -3.36 0.38
CA VAL A 21 -3.37 -3.40 1.84
C VAL A 21 -3.31 -4.84 2.28
N HIS A 22 -2.34 -5.17 3.12
CA HIS A 22 -2.18 -6.49 3.70
C HIS A 22 -2.14 -6.42 5.23
N PHE A 23 -2.51 -7.53 5.87
CA PHE A 23 -2.37 -7.72 7.30
C PHE A 23 -1.54 -8.97 7.61
N ASN A 24 -0.48 -8.79 8.40
CA ASN A 24 0.32 -9.87 8.93
C ASN A 24 -0.26 -10.32 10.27
N PHE A 25 -0.96 -11.45 10.29
CA PHE A 25 -1.56 -12.01 11.51
C PHE A 25 -0.54 -12.62 12.48
N LYS A 26 0.70 -12.86 12.02
CA LYS A 26 1.75 -13.42 12.88
C LYS A 26 2.40 -12.33 13.73
N GLU A 27 2.65 -11.17 13.12
CA GLU A 27 3.31 -10.03 13.78
C GLU A 27 2.32 -8.91 14.12
N GLU A 28 1.03 -9.12 13.80
CA GLU A 28 -0.11 -8.27 14.15
C GLU A 28 0.00 -6.82 13.65
N PHE A 29 0.44 -6.64 12.39
CA PHE A 29 0.52 -5.32 11.77
C PHE A 29 0.02 -5.29 10.32
N ALA A 30 -0.38 -4.10 9.88
CA ALA A 30 -0.77 -3.84 8.49
C ALA A 30 0.40 -3.27 7.67
N TYR A 31 0.44 -3.58 6.39
CA TYR A 31 1.47 -3.09 5.47
C TYR A 31 0.89 -2.85 4.07
N LEU A 32 1.59 -2.03 3.29
CA LEU A 32 1.29 -1.76 1.89
C LEU A 32 2.35 -2.39 0.98
N THR A 33 1.92 -2.95 -0.13
CA THR A 33 2.79 -3.34 -1.26
C THR A 33 2.38 -2.55 -2.49
N TYR A 34 3.35 -1.99 -3.20
CA TYR A 34 3.11 -1.15 -4.37
C TYR A 34 3.67 -1.85 -5.61
N HIS A 35 2.88 -1.87 -6.67
CA HIS A 35 3.09 -2.69 -7.86
C HIS A 35 2.99 -1.85 -9.13
N HIS A 36 3.86 -2.14 -10.09
CA HIS A 36 3.73 -1.63 -11.45
C HIS A 36 2.54 -2.30 -12.15
N GLU A 37 2.18 -1.81 -13.34
CA GLU A 37 1.11 -2.38 -14.16
C GLU A 37 1.32 -3.86 -14.48
N ASP A 38 2.57 -4.30 -14.62
CA ASP A 38 2.92 -5.71 -14.84
C ASP A 38 2.81 -6.60 -13.58
N GLY A 39 2.41 -6.02 -12.45
CA GLY A 39 2.24 -6.70 -11.15
C GLY A 39 3.53 -6.81 -10.34
N LYS A 40 4.68 -6.39 -10.88
CA LYS A 40 5.95 -6.38 -10.14
C LYS A 40 5.91 -5.39 -8.98
N GLN A 41 6.12 -5.92 -7.78
CA GLN A 41 6.28 -5.11 -6.58
C GLN A 41 7.55 -4.25 -6.70
N PHE A 42 7.43 -2.95 -6.48
CA PHE A 42 8.56 -2.01 -6.48
C PHE A 42 8.78 -1.31 -5.14
N PHE A 43 7.79 -1.35 -4.23
CA PHE A 43 7.90 -0.76 -2.90
C PHE A 43 7.07 -1.54 -1.87
N LYS A 44 7.50 -1.51 -0.62
CA LYS A 44 6.78 -2.06 0.54
C LYS A 44 6.91 -1.10 1.71
N GLU A 45 5.82 -0.87 2.43
CA GLU A 45 5.77 0.03 3.57
C GLU A 45 5.05 -0.65 4.74
N GLU A 46 5.71 -0.77 5.88
CA GLU A 46 5.20 -1.50 7.05
C GLU A 46 4.75 -0.54 8.14
N PHE A 47 3.61 -0.82 8.77
CA PHE A 47 3.01 0.06 9.77
C PHE A 47 2.77 -0.67 11.10
N PRO A 48 3.83 -0.96 11.88
CA PRO A 48 3.72 -1.74 13.12
C PRO A 48 2.88 -1.07 14.21
N THR A 49 2.77 0.26 14.20
CA THR A 49 2.10 1.03 15.27
C THR A 49 0.85 1.77 14.78
N LYS A 50 0.42 1.55 13.53
CA LYS A 50 -0.73 2.25 12.96
C LYS A 50 -1.94 1.34 12.84
N SER A 51 -3.11 1.93 12.97
CA SER A 51 -4.37 1.23 12.77
C SER A 51 -4.56 0.86 11.30
N LEU A 52 -5.35 -0.18 11.05
CA LEU A 52 -5.74 -0.55 9.69
C LEU A 52 -6.42 0.62 8.95
N ARG A 53 -7.19 1.47 9.66
CA ARG A 53 -7.80 2.66 9.08
C ARG A 53 -6.75 3.64 8.55
N TYR A 54 -5.68 3.88 9.29
CA TYR A 54 -4.56 4.71 8.85
C TYR A 54 -3.89 4.14 7.60
N VAL A 55 -3.69 2.82 7.54
CA VAL A 55 -3.04 2.17 6.39
C VAL A 55 -3.91 2.26 5.13
N ASN A 56 -5.24 2.13 5.26
CA ASN A 56 -6.15 2.37 4.14
C ASN A 56 -6.13 3.82 3.66
N ASP A 57 -6.09 4.79 4.58
CA ASP A 57 -5.98 6.21 4.26
C ASP A 57 -4.64 6.52 3.55
N ALA A 58 -3.54 5.90 3.99
CA ALA A 58 -2.24 6.01 3.33
C ALA A 58 -2.25 5.43 1.91
N ALA A 59 -2.94 4.30 1.69
CA ALA A 59 -3.12 3.70 0.37
C ALA A 59 -3.93 4.60 -0.56
N GLU A 60 -5.07 5.11 -0.08
CA GLU A 60 -5.93 6.04 -0.82
C GLU A 60 -5.20 7.33 -1.18
N ASN A 61 -4.50 7.95 -0.21
CA ASN A 61 -3.72 9.15 -0.45
C ASN A 61 -2.60 8.92 -1.47
N TRP A 62 -1.97 7.75 -1.48
CA TRP A 62 -0.98 7.43 -2.51
C TRP A 62 -1.63 7.25 -3.88
N ALA A 63 -2.75 6.53 -3.95
CA ALA A 63 -3.49 6.31 -5.17
C ALA A 63 -3.95 7.62 -5.81
N LEU A 64 -4.41 8.58 -4.99
CA LEU A 64 -4.78 9.94 -5.42
C LEU A 64 -3.58 10.86 -5.72
N GLY A 65 -2.35 10.35 -5.61
CA GLY A 65 -1.12 11.12 -5.87
C GLY A 65 -0.76 12.14 -4.78
N ILE A 66 -1.47 12.16 -3.65
CA ILE A 66 -1.26 13.06 -2.49
C ILE A 66 -0.02 12.60 -1.71
N LYS A 67 0.05 11.31 -1.35
CA LYS A 67 1.21 10.71 -0.67
C LYS A 67 2.28 10.37 -1.70
N LYS A 68 3.50 10.85 -1.49
CA LYS A 68 4.68 10.43 -2.28
C LYS A 68 5.39 9.27 -1.59
N LEU A 69 6.04 8.42 -2.38
CA LEU A 69 6.90 7.35 -1.87
C LEU A 69 8.33 7.88 -1.81
N GLU A 70 8.87 7.96 -0.61
CA GLU A 70 10.26 8.35 -0.40
C GLU A 70 11.10 7.08 -0.26
N LYS A 71 12.10 6.92 -1.12
CA LYS A 71 13.15 5.93 -0.92
C LYS A 71 14.15 6.52 0.07
N ASN A 72 14.24 5.93 1.26
CA ASN A 72 15.42 6.07 2.12
C ASN A 72 16.62 5.33 1.52
#